data_AF-A0A1S6HG34-F1
#
_entry.id   AF-A0A1S6HG34-F1
#
_cell.length_a   1.000
_cell.length_b   1.000
_cell.length_c   1.000
_cell.angle_alpha   90.00
_cell.angle_beta   90.00
_cell.angle_gamma   90.00
#
_symmetry.space_group_name_H-M   'P 1'
#
loop_
_entity.id
_entity.type
_entity.pdbx_description
1 polymer ?
#
loop_
_entity_poly.entity_id
_entity_poly.type
_entity_poly.pdbx_seq_one_letter_code
_entity_poly.pdbx_strand_id
1 'polypeptide(L)'
;MKFNSNFMGHNGKEELERIENEVSPQKKNITSKVNSPIIPILGELSFVTDENLYKEIVKYLDKTFTNKKDTFSNNLKFKDSVMKGSNTYIATAVDMYLKSINSEYRLANQLDLEQNLDFTKGTYNDSGLALRNLVGYNKNQAAYLFEQIKKLGKTEKDFPIWFNLRGLNLDSNLNFNLTPESFYKTSECLNWQSGTKFSKVNDFGLPKEMDENFRRQIWTSNGALSGCDLYWGSDLSSVGAVLSYSGDDGRVVLAKPRSG
;
A
#
# COMPACT_ATOMS: atom_id res chain seq x y z
N MET A 1 37.14 29.46 14.82
CA MET A 1 38.40 30.05 14.31
C MET A 1 38.53 31.44 14.91
N LYS A 2 39.59 31.73 15.67
CA LYS A 2 39.89 33.10 16.16
C LYS A 2 40.76 33.78 15.11
N PHE A 3 40.27 34.86 14.51
CA PHE A 3 41.06 35.67 13.57
C PHE A 3 41.84 36.76 14.31
N ASN A 4 43.07 37.00 13.83
CA ASN A 4 44.01 37.98 14.35
C ASN A 4 43.52 39.41 14.03
N SER A 5 43.61 40.33 15.00
CA SER A 5 42.94 41.64 14.98
C SER A 5 43.56 42.70 14.05
N ASN A 6 44.51 42.34 13.19
CA ASN A 6 45.18 43.27 12.27
C ASN A 6 44.94 42.96 10.78
N PHE A 7 43.89 42.20 10.42
CA PHE A 7 43.66 41.81 9.01
C PHE A 7 42.61 42.64 8.25
N MET A 8 42.15 43.78 8.77
CA MET A 8 41.24 44.65 8.02
C MET A 8 41.76 46.07 7.96
N GLY A 9 42.44 46.41 6.86
CA GLY A 9 42.44 47.79 6.36
C GLY A 9 41.02 48.21 5.97
N HIS A 10 40.79 49.51 5.77
CA HIS A 10 39.48 50.12 5.50
C HIS A 10 38.61 49.40 4.43
N ASN A 11 39.20 48.65 3.51
CA ASN A 11 38.51 47.91 2.45
C ASN A 11 37.94 46.55 2.90
N GLY A 12 38.35 45.98 4.03
CA GLY A 12 37.92 44.63 4.44
C GLY A 12 36.47 44.56 4.94
N LYS A 13 35.99 45.66 5.53
CA LYS A 13 34.61 45.76 6.04
C LYS A 13 33.60 45.99 4.91
N GLU A 14 33.93 46.89 3.98
CA GLU A 14 33.08 47.18 2.81
C GLU A 14 32.94 45.96 1.90
N GLU A 15 34.00 45.17 1.72
CA GLU A 15 33.94 43.97 0.89
C GLU A 15 33.15 42.84 1.56
N LEU A 16 33.17 42.75 2.90
CA LEU A 16 32.34 41.82 3.66
C LEU A 16 30.85 42.20 3.59
N GLU A 17 30.54 43.49 3.75
CA GLU A 17 29.18 44.03 3.58
C GLU A 17 28.69 43.87 2.13
N ARG A 18 29.56 43.96 1.12
CA ARG A 18 29.20 43.69 -0.28
C ARG A 18 28.87 42.21 -0.52
N ILE A 19 29.66 41.29 0.04
CA ILE A 19 29.38 39.85 -0.05
C ILE A 19 28.07 39.49 0.68
N GLU A 20 27.82 40.04 1.87
CA GLU A 20 26.58 39.79 2.61
C GLU A 20 25.34 40.36 1.89
N ASN A 21 25.49 41.48 1.17
CA ASN A 21 24.41 42.08 0.37
C ASN A 21 24.23 41.44 -1.03
N GLU A 22 25.30 40.95 -1.68
CA GLU A 22 25.21 40.20 -2.96
C GLU A 22 24.67 38.77 -2.77
N VAL A 23 24.78 38.19 -1.56
CA VAL A 23 24.22 36.88 -1.21
C VAL A 23 22.76 36.97 -0.74
N SER A 24 22.18 38.17 -0.71
CA SER A 24 20.75 38.36 -0.41
C SER A 24 19.94 38.81 -1.63
N PRO A 25 19.63 37.91 -2.59
CA PRO A 25 18.39 38.07 -3.32
C PRO A 25 17.27 37.89 -2.30
N GLN A 26 16.52 38.97 -2.08
CA GLN A 26 15.23 38.99 -1.40
C GLN A 26 14.52 37.65 -1.63
N LYS A 27 14.36 36.87 -0.56
CA LYS A 27 13.37 35.80 -0.51
C LYS A 27 12.02 36.47 -0.72
N LYS A 28 11.62 36.64 -1.99
CA LYS A 28 10.22 36.53 -2.34
C LYS A 28 9.80 35.21 -1.75
N ASN A 29 9.05 35.27 -0.66
CA ASN A 29 8.25 34.17 -0.17
C ASN A 29 7.21 33.84 -1.25
N ILE A 30 7.67 33.33 -2.39
CA ILE A 30 6.91 32.33 -3.12
C ILE A 30 7.11 31.10 -2.25
N THR A 31 6.33 31.03 -1.18
CA THR A 31 5.85 29.76 -0.72
C THR A 31 5.09 29.21 -1.93
N SER A 32 5.79 28.50 -2.81
CA SER A 32 5.17 27.35 -3.43
C SER A 32 4.89 26.44 -2.24
N LYS A 33 3.79 26.71 -1.54
CA LYS A 33 3.02 25.63 -0.95
C LYS A 33 2.95 24.63 -2.08
N VAL A 34 3.74 23.57 -1.96
CA VAL A 34 3.30 22.30 -2.49
C VAL A 34 1.92 22.21 -1.86
N ASN A 35 0.90 22.51 -2.65
CA ASN A 35 -0.47 22.28 -2.25
C ASN A 35 -0.51 20.76 -2.21
N SER A 36 -0.05 20.18 -1.09
CA SER A 36 -0.32 18.80 -0.75
C SER A 36 -1.81 18.67 -1.00
N PRO A 37 -2.24 17.73 -1.85
CA PRO A 37 -3.63 17.58 -2.19
C PRO A 37 -4.45 17.63 -0.90
N ILE A 38 -5.36 18.59 -0.81
CA ILE A 38 -6.28 18.67 0.32
C ILE A 38 -7.27 17.55 0.06
N ILE A 39 -7.02 16.39 0.65
CA ILE A 39 -7.90 15.22 0.55
C ILE A 39 -9.16 15.55 1.38
N PRO A 40 -10.33 15.77 0.75
CA PRO A 40 -11.57 15.98 1.50
C PRO A 40 -11.99 14.63 2.08
N ILE A 41 -12.22 14.54 3.39
CA ILE A 41 -12.58 13.27 4.04
C ILE A 41 -14.05 13.22 4.40
N LEU A 42 -14.67 12.08 4.12
CA LEU A 42 -15.87 11.58 4.78
C LEU A 42 -15.52 10.25 5.46
N GLY A 43 -15.36 10.22 6.80
CA GLY A 43 -15.26 8.98 7.60
C GLY A 43 -13.87 8.43 7.96
N GLU A 44 -13.86 7.21 8.51
CA GLU A 44 -12.66 6.42 8.91
C GLU A 44 -12.02 5.65 7.75
N LEU A 45 -12.84 5.29 6.76
CA LEU A 45 -12.45 4.71 5.47
C LEU A 45 -12.87 5.64 4.33
N SER A 46 -12.08 5.68 3.27
CA SER A 46 -12.41 6.44 2.06
C SER A 46 -11.91 5.74 0.81
N PHE A 47 -12.64 5.92 -0.30
CA PHE A 47 -12.06 5.69 -1.62
C PHE A 47 -11.24 6.91 -2.04
N VAL A 48 -10.43 6.77 -3.09
CA VAL A 48 -9.76 7.92 -3.73
C VAL A 48 -10.78 8.64 -4.62
N THR A 49 -11.43 9.67 -4.08
CA THR A 49 -12.45 10.47 -4.76
C THR A 49 -11.92 11.83 -5.26
N ASP A 50 -10.70 12.20 -4.88
CA ASP A 50 -10.02 13.39 -5.38
C ASP A 50 -9.28 13.07 -6.69
N GLU A 51 -9.66 13.76 -7.78
CA GLU A 51 -9.07 13.54 -9.10
C GLU A 51 -7.60 13.98 -9.19
N ASN A 52 -7.18 14.99 -8.42
CA ASN A 52 -5.79 15.42 -8.38
C ASN A 52 -4.93 14.38 -7.69
N LEU A 53 -5.38 13.84 -6.55
CA LEU A 53 -4.71 12.73 -5.88
C LEU A 53 -4.58 11.52 -6.80
N TYR A 54 -5.66 11.17 -7.51
CA TYR A 54 -5.62 10.12 -8.55
C TYR A 54 -4.53 10.39 -9.61
N LYS A 55 -4.46 11.61 -10.16
CA LYS A 55 -3.45 11.99 -11.16
C LYS A 55 -2.03 11.90 -10.59
N GLU A 56 -1.83 12.28 -9.34
CA GLU A 56 -0.53 12.19 -8.69
C GLU A 56 -0.12 10.73 -8.42
N ILE A 57 -1.06 9.87 -8.00
CA ILE A 57 -0.86 8.42 -7.90
C ILE A 57 -0.40 7.86 -9.25
N VAL A 58 -1.14 8.14 -10.33
CA VAL A 58 -0.78 7.67 -11.68
C VAL A 58 0.62 8.13 -12.09
N LYS A 59 0.94 9.41 -11.85
CA LYS A 59 2.27 9.97 -12.14
C LYS A 59 3.37 9.29 -11.32
N TYR A 60 3.12 9.00 -10.05
CA TYR A 60 4.05 8.27 -9.20
C TYR A 60 4.29 6.85 -9.72
N LEU A 61 3.23 6.12 -10.06
CA LEU A 61 3.31 4.76 -10.57
C LEU A 61 4.12 4.70 -11.87
N ASP A 62 3.83 5.59 -12.82
CA ASP A 62 4.53 5.68 -14.11
C ASP A 62 6.02 6.02 -13.95
N LYS A 63 6.36 6.86 -12.96
CA LYS A 63 7.74 7.26 -12.67
C LYS A 63 8.53 6.16 -11.94
N THR A 64 7.89 5.50 -10.97
CA THR A 64 8.55 4.53 -10.07
C THR A 64 8.71 3.17 -10.73
N PHE A 65 7.68 2.73 -11.47
CA PHE A 65 7.65 1.43 -12.14
C PHE A 65 7.66 1.62 -13.66
N THR A 66 8.74 2.25 -14.16
CA THR A 66 8.96 2.49 -15.58
C THR A 66 8.79 1.21 -16.39
N ASN A 67 8.07 1.28 -17.52
CA ASN A 67 7.73 0.15 -18.39
C ASN A 67 6.81 -0.92 -17.77
N LYS A 68 6.09 -0.61 -16.68
CA LYS A 68 5.08 -1.49 -16.06
C LYS A 68 3.67 -0.90 -16.10
N LYS A 69 3.39 0.00 -17.06
CA LYS A 69 2.08 0.67 -17.18
C LYS A 69 0.91 -0.31 -17.27
N ASP A 70 1.10 -1.44 -17.97
CA ASP A 70 0.11 -2.51 -18.11
C ASP A 70 -0.21 -3.25 -16.81
N THR A 71 0.63 -3.14 -15.78
CA THR A 71 0.35 -3.62 -14.42
C THR A 71 -0.29 -2.53 -13.56
N PHE A 72 0.07 -1.26 -13.80
CA PHE A 72 -0.30 -0.13 -12.95
C PHE A 72 -1.28 0.84 -13.63
N SER A 73 -0.77 1.93 -14.22
CA SER A 73 -1.58 3.07 -14.67
C SER A 73 -2.61 2.74 -15.74
N ASN A 74 -2.34 1.79 -16.63
CA ASN A 74 -3.31 1.36 -17.65
C ASN A 74 -4.51 0.61 -17.05
N ASN A 75 -4.36 0.08 -15.82
CA ASN A 75 -5.44 -0.58 -15.08
C ASN A 75 -6.25 0.40 -14.22
N LEU A 76 -5.81 1.65 -14.10
CA LEU A 76 -6.45 2.68 -13.29
C LEU A 76 -7.27 3.62 -14.15
N LYS A 77 -8.42 4.04 -13.62
CA LYS A 77 -9.26 5.07 -14.24
C LYS A 77 -9.97 5.89 -13.18
N PHE A 78 -10.28 7.14 -13.51
CA PHE A 78 -11.15 7.96 -12.68
C PHE A 78 -12.53 8.04 -13.33
N LYS A 79 -13.51 7.37 -12.74
CA LYS A 79 -14.88 7.26 -13.28
C LYS A 79 -15.87 7.27 -12.14
N ASP A 80 -17.03 7.90 -12.34
CA ASP A 80 -18.08 8.04 -11.32
C ASP A 80 -17.54 8.72 -10.04
N SER A 81 -16.66 9.72 -10.23
CA SER A 81 -16.00 10.50 -9.18
C SER A 81 -15.16 9.68 -8.19
N VAL A 82 -14.62 8.54 -8.64
CA VAL A 82 -13.75 7.68 -7.84
C VAL A 82 -12.67 7.02 -8.70
N MET A 83 -11.50 6.78 -8.12
CA MET A 83 -10.48 5.92 -8.70
C MET A 83 -10.97 4.47 -8.72
N LYS A 84 -11.09 3.92 -9.93
CA LYS A 84 -11.43 2.53 -10.20
C LYS A 84 -10.23 1.81 -10.80
N GLY A 85 -10.25 0.50 -10.65
CA GLY A 85 -9.10 -0.33 -10.93
C GLY A 85 -8.28 -0.50 -9.66
N SER A 86 -7.94 -1.74 -9.37
CA SER A 86 -7.00 -2.10 -8.33
C SER A 86 -6.58 -3.54 -8.51
N ASN A 87 -5.36 -3.82 -8.09
CA ASN A 87 -4.80 -5.13 -7.93
C ASN A 87 -3.79 -5.07 -6.79
N THR A 88 -3.26 -6.22 -6.40
CA THR A 88 -2.35 -6.34 -5.27
C THR A 88 -1.13 -5.44 -5.41
N TYR A 89 -0.57 -5.30 -6.62
CA TYR A 89 0.57 -4.41 -6.87
C TYR A 89 0.19 -2.92 -6.73
N ILE A 90 -0.94 -2.51 -7.32
CA ILE A 90 -1.44 -1.14 -7.24
C ILE A 90 -1.69 -0.76 -5.78
N ALA A 91 -2.35 -1.61 -5.00
CA ALA A 91 -2.64 -1.33 -3.60
C ALA A 91 -1.36 -1.09 -2.78
N THR A 92 -0.35 -1.95 -2.93
CA THR A 92 0.96 -1.75 -2.26
C THR A 92 1.67 -0.48 -2.74
N ALA A 93 1.69 -0.22 -4.06
CA ALA A 93 2.35 0.96 -4.60
C ALA A 93 1.65 2.27 -4.20
N VAL A 94 0.33 2.27 -4.01
CA VAL A 94 -0.40 3.41 -3.45
C VAL A 94 -0.05 3.62 -1.98
N ASP A 95 0.08 2.56 -1.16
CA ASP A 95 0.57 2.69 0.23
C ASP A 95 1.97 3.34 0.26
N MET A 96 2.87 2.89 -0.62
CA MET A 96 4.22 3.46 -0.76
C MET A 96 4.18 4.95 -1.13
N TYR A 97 3.32 5.33 -2.06
CA TYR A 97 3.15 6.73 -2.45
C TYR A 97 2.61 7.59 -1.32
N LEU A 98 1.53 7.16 -0.65
CA LEU A 98 0.92 7.92 0.45
C LEU A 98 1.94 8.18 1.56
N LYS A 99 2.70 7.15 1.97
CA LYS A 99 3.79 7.28 2.93
C LYS A 99 4.84 8.32 2.52
N SER A 100 5.08 8.49 1.22
CA SER A 100 6.08 9.44 0.72
C SER A 100 5.60 10.90 0.73
N ILE A 101 4.28 11.16 0.78
CA ILE A 101 3.72 12.52 0.68
C ILE A 101 2.96 12.99 1.92
N ASN A 102 2.25 12.12 2.64
CA ASN A 102 1.49 12.44 3.84
C ASN A 102 1.10 11.15 4.59
N SER A 103 1.50 11.02 5.86
CA SER A 103 1.18 9.86 6.71
C SER A 103 -0.26 9.85 7.25
N GLU A 104 -1.07 10.88 6.97
CA GLU A 104 -2.46 10.98 7.42
C GLU A 104 -3.39 9.91 6.80
N TYR A 105 -2.96 9.25 5.73
CA TYR A 105 -3.67 8.08 5.20
C TYR A 105 -2.71 6.96 4.90
N ARG A 106 -3.29 5.78 4.82
CA ARG A 106 -2.63 4.51 4.58
C ARG A 106 -3.58 3.60 3.83
N LEU A 107 -3.05 2.55 3.24
CA LEU A 107 -3.89 1.45 2.79
C LEU A 107 -4.69 0.87 3.98
N ALA A 108 -5.98 0.62 3.76
CA ALA A 108 -6.80 -0.14 4.69
C ALA A 108 -6.28 -1.58 4.77
N ASN A 109 -6.06 -2.08 5.99
CA ASN A 109 -5.75 -3.48 6.20
C ASN A 109 -7.03 -4.31 6.23
N GLN A 110 -6.91 -5.65 6.25
CA GLN A 110 -8.08 -6.52 6.26
C GLN A 110 -9.04 -6.23 7.43
N LEU A 111 -8.54 -5.98 8.64
CA LEU A 111 -9.39 -5.65 9.79
C LEU A 111 -10.18 -4.35 9.58
N ASP A 112 -9.57 -3.32 9.01
CA ASP A 112 -10.28 -2.06 8.75
C ASP A 112 -11.46 -2.28 7.79
N LEU A 113 -11.28 -3.13 6.76
CA LEU A 113 -12.34 -3.49 5.82
C LEU A 113 -13.46 -4.30 6.51
N GLU A 114 -13.09 -5.26 7.37
CA GLU A 114 -14.04 -6.07 8.13
C GLU A 114 -14.92 -5.25 9.09
N GLN A 115 -14.41 -4.11 9.58
CA GLN A 115 -15.15 -3.23 10.48
C GLN A 115 -16.26 -2.44 9.77
N ASN A 116 -16.24 -2.37 8.43
CA ASN A 116 -17.25 -1.65 7.65
C ASN A 116 -17.52 -2.32 6.28
N LEU A 117 -18.13 -3.50 6.33
CA LEU A 117 -18.46 -4.30 5.14
C LEU A 117 -19.47 -3.62 4.20
N ASP A 118 -20.36 -2.79 4.73
CA ASP A 118 -21.35 -2.08 3.90
C ASP A 118 -20.69 -1.03 3.01
N PHE A 119 -19.62 -0.38 3.48
CA PHE A 119 -18.85 0.59 2.69
C PHE A 119 -18.15 -0.04 1.47
N THR A 120 -17.64 -1.26 1.63
CA THR A 120 -16.88 -1.98 0.59
C THR A 120 -17.74 -2.87 -0.31
N LYS A 121 -19.03 -2.99 0.00
CA LYS A 121 -19.98 -3.85 -0.72
C LYS A 121 -20.00 -3.57 -2.22
N GLY A 122 -19.95 -4.62 -3.02
CA GLY A 122 -19.92 -4.53 -4.49
C GLY A 122 -18.56 -4.12 -5.06
N THR A 123 -17.50 -4.06 -4.25
CA THR A 123 -16.14 -3.77 -4.71
C THR A 123 -15.19 -4.92 -4.38
N TYR A 124 -14.00 -4.89 -4.99
CA TYR A 124 -12.89 -5.77 -4.70
C TYR A 124 -11.76 -4.94 -4.08
N ASN A 125 -11.26 -5.33 -2.90
CA ASN A 125 -10.27 -4.54 -2.15
C ASN A 125 -9.10 -5.41 -1.67
N ASP A 126 -7.96 -5.31 -2.35
CA ASP A 126 -6.71 -5.94 -1.92
C ASP A 126 -6.23 -5.39 -0.57
N SER A 127 -5.93 -6.29 0.36
CA SER A 127 -5.46 -5.94 1.71
C SER A 127 -4.29 -6.80 2.18
N GLY A 128 -4.08 -7.97 1.57
CA GLY A 128 -3.01 -8.89 1.95
C GLY A 128 -2.46 -9.76 0.83
N LEU A 129 -1.55 -10.65 1.21
CA LEU A 129 -1.04 -11.77 0.41
C LEU A 129 -1.19 -13.06 1.19
N ALA A 130 -1.38 -14.17 0.50
CA ALA A 130 -1.32 -15.51 1.05
C ALA A 130 -0.17 -16.29 0.38
N LEU A 131 0.86 -16.59 1.17
CA LEU A 131 1.97 -17.48 0.81
C LEU A 131 1.68 -18.88 1.35
N ARG A 132 1.44 -19.84 0.45
CA ARG A 132 0.95 -21.18 0.80
C ARG A 132 1.98 -22.28 0.57
N ASN A 133 2.83 -22.08 -0.43
CA ASN A 133 3.87 -23.01 -0.84
C ASN A 133 4.84 -22.27 -1.79
N LEU A 134 5.77 -23.01 -2.40
CA LEU A 134 6.77 -22.46 -3.32
C LEU A 134 6.61 -22.96 -4.76
N VAL A 135 5.44 -23.50 -5.12
CA VAL A 135 5.17 -24.14 -6.43
C VAL A 135 3.88 -23.63 -7.08
N GLY A 136 3.83 -23.62 -8.41
CA GLY A 136 2.66 -23.12 -9.15
C GLY A 136 2.73 -21.62 -9.46
N TYR A 137 1.58 -20.94 -9.42
CA TYR A 137 1.47 -19.53 -9.82
C TYR A 137 2.23 -18.60 -8.88
N ASN A 138 2.87 -17.57 -9.45
CA ASN A 138 3.68 -16.58 -8.74
C ASN A 138 4.83 -17.18 -7.90
N LYS A 139 5.31 -18.38 -8.24
CA LYS A 139 6.37 -19.08 -7.49
C LYS A 139 7.66 -18.26 -7.31
N ASN A 140 8.00 -17.40 -8.27
CA ASN A 140 9.21 -16.58 -8.19
C ASN A 140 9.05 -15.49 -7.11
N GLN A 141 7.91 -14.80 -7.11
CA GLN A 141 7.54 -13.83 -6.07
C GLN A 141 7.40 -14.52 -4.71
N ALA A 142 6.80 -15.72 -4.67
CA ALA A 142 6.68 -16.54 -3.46
C ALA A 142 8.05 -16.89 -2.86
N ALA A 143 8.97 -17.40 -3.68
CA ALA A 143 10.33 -17.74 -3.26
C ALA A 143 11.11 -16.50 -2.78
N TYR A 144 10.97 -15.38 -3.49
CA TYR A 144 11.61 -14.12 -3.08
C TYR A 144 11.12 -13.62 -1.71
N LEU A 145 9.80 -13.65 -1.48
CA LEU A 145 9.21 -13.25 -0.20
C LEU A 145 9.56 -14.25 0.92
N PHE A 146 9.58 -15.56 0.61
CA PHE A 146 9.93 -16.60 1.57
C PHE A 146 11.37 -16.50 2.06
N GLU A 147 12.33 -16.22 1.16
CA GLU A 147 13.74 -16.05 1.56
C GLU A 147 13.95 -14.87 2.52
N GLN A 148 13.06 -13.87 2.53
CA GLN A 148 13.10 -12.78 3.52
C GLN A 148 12.61 -13.25 4.89
N ILE A 149 11.45 -13.92 4.98
CA ILE A 149 10.94 -14.42 6.27
C ILE A 149 11.73 -15.61 6.83
N LYS A 150 12.40 -16.38 5.98
CA LYS A 150 13.29 -17.48 6.38
C LYS A 150 14.48 -16.97 7.20
N LYS A 151 15.02 -15.81 6.86
CA LYS A 151 16.04 -15.10 7.65
C LYS A 151 15.52 -14.66 9.02
N LEU A 152 14.19 -14.58 9.19
CA LEU A 152 13.49 -14.29 10.44
C LEU A 152 13.05 -15.57 11.17
N GLY A 153 13.61 -16.73 10.79
CA GLY A 153 13.39 -18.02 11.45
C GLY A 153 12.15 -18.79 10.99
N LYS A 154 11.48 -18.37 9.90
CA LYS A 154 10.35 -19.10 9.32
C LYS A 154 10.79 -20.24 8.41
N THR A 155 9.99 -21.28 8.36
CA THR A 155 10.21 -22.49 7.55
C THR A 155 8.95 -22.82 6.74
N GLU A 156 9.04 -23.77 5.80
CA GLU A 156 7.87 -24.21 5.04
C GLU A 156 6.79 -24.86 5.92
N LYS A 157 7.14 -25.30 7.15
CA LYS A 157 6.17 -25.80 8.14
C LYS A 157 5.28 -24.70 8.71
N ASP A 158 5.65 -23.43 8.54
CA ASP A 158 4.86 -22.28 8.96
C ASP A 158 3.80 -21.88 7.91
N PHE A 159 3.76 -22.52 6.74
CA PHE A 159 2.71 -22.24 5.76
C PHE A 159 1.31 -22.68 6.27
N PRO A 160 0.24 -21.94 5.93
CA PRO A 160 0.22 -20.76 5.07
C PRO A 160 0.45 -19.47 5.88
N ILE A 161 1.14 -18.51 5.27
CA ILE A 161 1.49 -17.23 5.89
C ILE A 161 0.73 -16.12 5.18
N TRP A 162 -0.03 -15.36 5.95
CA TRP A 162 -0.66 -14.13 5.50
C TRP A 162 0.27 -12.95 5.72
N PHE A 163 0.39 -12.08 4.73
CA PHE A 163 1.07 -10.79 4.84
C PHE A 163 0.06 -9.67 4.68
N ASN A 164 0.17 -8.65 5.51
CA ASN A 164 -0.54 -7.39 5.28
C ASN A 164 0.15 -6.64 4.13
N LEU A 165 -0.60 -6.14 3.14
CA LEU A 165 0.00 -5.33 2.07
C LEU A 165 0.53 -4.00 2.62
N ARG A 166 -0.14 -3.45 3.63
CA ARG A 166 0.35 -2.27 4.34
C ARG A 166 1.68 -2.60 5.00
N GLY A 167 2.68 -1.76 4.74
CA GLY A 167 4.01 -1.96 5.29
C GLY A 167 4.92 -2.84 4.43
N LEU A 168 4.47 -3.32 3.27
CA LEU A 168 5.34 -3.90 2.24
C LEU A 168 5.81 -2.80 1.27
N ASN A 169 6.94 -3.05 0.63
CA ASN A 169 7.41 -2.30 -0.54
C ASN A 169 7.41 -3.18 -1.79
N LEU A 170 7.36 -2.56 -2.95
CA LEU A 170 7.58 -3.20 -4.25
C LEU A 170 8.86 -2.70 -4.88
N ASP A 171 9.66 -3.64 -5.42
CA ASP A 171 10.80 -3.28 -6.27
C ASP A 171 10.39 -3.16 -7.75
N SER A 172 11.32 -2.75 -8.61
CA SER A 172 11.11 -2.60 -10.05
C SER A 172 10.76 -3.90 -10.78
N ASN A 173 11.04 -5.06 -10.17
CA ASN A 173 10.70 -6.39 -10.67
C ASN A 173 9.35 -6.90 -10.15
N LEU A 174 8.61 -6.07 -9.40
CA LEU A 174 7.35 -6.41 -8.75
C LEU A 174 7.50 -7.50 -7.68
N ASN A 175 8.66 -7.55 -7.01
CA ASN A 175 8.83 -8.36 -5.82
C ASN A 175 8.37 -7.58 -4.59
N PHE A 176 7.66 -8.28 -3.70
CA PHE A 176 7.30 -7.75 -2.39
C PHE A 176 8.49 -7.83 -1.43
N ASN A 177 8.76 -6.72 -0.77
CA ASN A 177 9.87 -6.55 0.16
C ASN A 177 9.32 -6.24 1.56
N LEU A 178 9.84 -6.96 2.55
CA LEU A 178 9.59 -6.67 3.96
C LEU A 178 10.28 -5.37 4.34
N THR A 179 9.63 -4.63 5.22
CA THR A 179 10.10 -3.41 5.88
C THR A 179 9.94 -3.58 7.39
N PRO A 180 10.47 -2.66 8.22
CA PRO A 180 10.23 -2.67 9.66
C PRO A 180 8.74 -2.58 10.05
N GLU A 181 7.87 -2.07 9.17
CA GLU A 181 6.43 -1.98 9.41
C GLU A 181 5.66 -3.22 8.93
N SER A 182 6.32 -4.15 8.23
CA SER A 182 5.65 -5.32 7.68
C SER A 182 5.07 -6.18 8.78
N PHE A 183 3.81 -6.58 8.59
CA PHE A 183 3.15 -7.52 9.48
C PHE A 183 2.77 -8.79 8.71
N TYR A 184 3.07 -9.94 9.30
CA TYR A 184 2.70 -11.24 8.77
C TYR A 184 2.47 -12.25 9.89
N LYS A 185 1.67 -13.28 9.60
CA LYS A 185 1.36 -14.36 10.55
C LYS A 185 0.95 -15.64 9.83
N THR A 186 1.07 -16.76 10.52
CA THR A 186 0.45 -18.01 10.05
C THR A 186 -1.07 -17.87 10.12
N SER A 187 -1.78 -18.46 9.16
CA SER A 187 -3.25 -18.35 9.10
C SER A 187 -3.89 -19.58 8.46
N GLU A 188 -4.17 -20.60 9.27
CA GLU A 188 -4.81 -21.86 8.88
C GLU A 188 -6.05 -21.70 8.00
N CYS A 189 -6.83 -20.62 8.18
CA CYS A 189 -8.02 -20.38 7.35
C CYS A 189 -7.72 -20.31 5.85
N LEU A 190 -6.50 -19.92 5.48
CA LEU A 190 -6.09 -19.89 4.09
C LEU A 190 -6.04 -21.32 3.52
N ASN A 191 -5.73 -22.35 4.30
CA ASN A 191 -5.75 -23.75 3.84
C ASN A 191 -7.15 -24.39 3.83
N TRP A 192 -8.19 -23.68 4.28
CA TRP A 192 -9.55 -24.21 4.21
C TRP A 192 -9.98 -24.46 2.76
N GLN A 193 -10.91 -25.41 2.61
CA GLN A 193 -11.53 -25.68 1.32
C GLN A 193 -12.16 -24.39 0.76
N SER A 194 -11.97 -24.17 -0.53
CA SER A 194 -12.57 -23.01 -1.19
C SER A 194 -14.10 -23.07 -1.10
N GLY A 195 -14.73 -21.96 -0.71
CA GLY A 195 -16.16 -21.87 -0.44
C GLY A 195 -16.55 -22.20 1.00
N THR A 196 -15.59 -22.52 1.89
CA THR A 196 -15.84 -22.70 3.32
C THR A 196 -16.48 -21.43 3.90
N LYS A 197 -17.57 -21.62 4.63
CA LYS A 197 -18.30 -20.53 5.27
C LYS A 197 -17.75 -20.21 6.66
N PHE A 198 -17.85 -18.95 7.07
CA PHE A 198 -17.39 -18.50 8.37
C PHE A 198 -18.27 -17.38 8.92
N SER A 199 -18.39 -17.29 10.25
CA SER A 199 -19.21 -16.25 10.91
C SER A 199 -18.40 -15.24 11.72
N LYS A 200 -17.10 -15.51 11.98
CA LYS A 200 -16.22 -14.63 12.76
C LYS A 200 -14.85 -14.47 12.14
N VAL A 201 -14.26 -13.30 12.36
CA VAL A 201 -12.86 -13.00 12.03
C VAL A 201 -12.02 -12.85 13.30
N ASN A 202 -10.70 -12.97 13.15
CA ASN A 202 -9.72 -12.71 14.20
C ASN A 202 -9.31 -11.22 14.26
N ASP A 203 -8.39 -10.87 15.15
CA ASP A 203 -7.92 -9.49 15.35
C ASP A 203 -7.12 -8.92 14.16
N PHE A 204 -7.01 -9.65 13.06
CA PHE A 204 -6.39 -9.23 11.80
C PHE A 204 -7.38 -9.23 10.65
N GLY A 205 -8.66 -9.50 10.91
CA GLY A 205 -9.72 -9.55 9.90
C GLY A 205 -9.76 -10.84 9.08
N LEU A 206 -9.04 -11.89 9.47
CA LEU A 206 -9.09 -13.19 8.78
C LEU A 206 -10.08 -14.15 9.45
N PRO A 207 -10.78 -15.03 8.69
CA PRO A 207 -11.70 -16.02 9.24
C PRO A 207 -11.10 -16.81 10.40
N LYS A 208 -11.88 -16.97 11.47
CA LYS A 208 -11.46 -17.62 12.72
C LYS A 208 -12.19 -18.93 12.98
N GLU A 209 -13.44 -19.04 12.54
CA GLU A 209 -14.33 -20.15 12.87
C GLU A 209 -15.17 -20.52 11.65
N MET A 210 -15.19 -21.81 11.29
CA MET A 210 -16.06 -22.33 10.23
C MET A 210 -17.52 -22.35 10.72
N ASP A 211 -18.46 -21.96 9.85
CA ASP A 211 -19.88 -21.95 10.17
C ASP A 211 -20.73 -22.16 8.92
N GLU A 212 -21.21 -23.39 8.72
CA GLU A 212 -21.97 -23.79 7.52
C GLU A 212 -23.32 -23.07 7.35
N ASN A 213 -23.85 -22.51 8.44
CA ASN A 213 -25.13 -21.79 8.45
C ASN A 213 -24.97 -20.31 8.06
N PHE A 214 -23.74 -19.81 8.02
CA PHE A 214 -23.48 -18.43 7.65
C PHE A 214 -23.43 -18.23 6.12
N ARG A 215 -23.45 -16.97 5.69
CA ARG A 215 -23.46 -16.62 4.26
C ARG A 215 -22.08 -16.32 3.69
N ARG A 216 -21.22 -15.68 4.49
CA ARG A 216 -19.87 -15.29 4.05
C ARG A 216 -18.98 -16.51 3.88
N GLN A 217 -18.17 -16.47 2.83
CA GLN A 217 -17.28 -17.55 2.41
C GLN A 217 -15.85 -17.07 2.28
N ILE A 218 -14.91 -17.99 2.49
CA ILE A 218 -13.53 -17.82 2.06
C ILE A 218 -13.30 -18.59 0.76
N TRP A 219 -12.78 -17.90 -0.24
CA TRP A 219 -12.36 -18.49 -1.51
C TRP A 219 -10.84 -18.64 -1.50
N THR A 220 -10.35 -19.85 -1.74
CA THR A 220 -8.92 -20.18 -1.69
C THR A 220 -8.49 -20.89 -2.97
N SER A 221 -7.20 -20.74 -3.33
CA SER A 221 -6.59 -21.47 -4.45
C SER A 221 -5.22 -22.02 -4.05
N ASN A 222 -4.71 -23.00 -4.81
CA ASN A 222 -3.43 -23.66 -4.52
C ASN A 222 -2.20 -22.92 -5.08
N GLY A 223 -2.29 -21.64 -5.41
CA GLY A 223 -1.14 -20.84 -5.87
C GLY A 223 -0.08 -20.66 -4.77
N ALA A 224 1.20 -20.54 -5.17
CA ALA A 224 2.30 -20.30 -4.23
C ALA A 224 2.09 -18.99 -3.46
N LEU A 225 1.86 -17.92 -4.21
CA LEU A 225 1.52 -16.59 -3.69
C LEU A 225 0.26 -16.10 -4.40
N SER A 226 -0.70 -15.64 -3.61
CA SER A 226 -1.97 -15.08 -4.10
C SER A 226 -2.28 -13.77 -3.38
N GLY A 227 -3.00 -12.87 -4.05
CA GLY A 227 -3.61 -11.72 -3.40
C GLY A 227 -4.63 -12.19 -2.37
N CYS A 228 -4.84 -11.40 -1.32
CA CYS A 228 -5.89 -11.58 -0.34
C CYS A 228 -6.73 -10.30 -0.28
N ASP A 229 -8.02 -10.43 -0.51
CA ASP A 229 -8.92 -9.31 -0.78
C ASP A 229 -10.32 -9.54 -0.20
N LEU A 230 -11.03 -8.44 0.05
CA LEU A 230 -12.46 -8.47 0.33
C LEU A 230 -13.23 -8.36 -0.99
N TYR A 231 -14.04 -9.38 -1.30
CA TYR A 231 -14.73 -9.55 -2.59
C TYR A 231 -16.23 -9.31 -2.49
N TRP A 232 -16.76 -8.44 -3.36
CA TRP A 232 -18.17 -8.16 -3.73
C TRP A 232 -19.25 -8.38 -2.66
N GLY A 233 -19.51 -9.63 -2.29
CA GLY A 233 -20.43 -10.05 -1.23
C GLY A 233 -19.86 -9.98 0.18
N SER A 234 -18.76 -9.26 0.37
CA SER A 234 -17.95 -9.25 1.59
C SER A 234 -17.28 -10.59 1.90
N ASP A 235 -17.10 -11.45 0.91
CA ASP A 235 -16.34 -12.70 1.07
C ASP A 235 -14.84 -12.39 1.18
N LEU A 236 -14.08 -13.26 1.85
CA LEU A 236 -12.63 -13.17 1.77
C LEU A 236 -12.14 -14.00 0.58
N SER A 237 -11.40 -13.41 -0.33
CA SER A 237 -10.81 -14.11 -1.47
C SER A 237 -9.29 -14.18 -1.33
N SER A 238 -8.75 -15.36 -1.60
CA SER A 238 -7.34 -15.69 -1.76
C SER A 238 -7.16 -16.63 -2.96
N VAL A 239 -7.89 -16.33 -4.04
CA VAL A 239 -7.87 -17.10 -5.28
C VAL A 239 -7.01 -16.48 -6.37
N GLY A 240 -6.57 -15.23 -6.18
CA GLY A 240 -5.88 -14.42 -7.18
C GLY A 240 -4.54 -15.02 -7.60
N ALA A 241 -4.55 -15.97 -8.54
CA ALA A 241 -3.37 -16.49 -9.22
C ALA A 241 -2.70 -15.42 -10.09
N VAL A 242 -3.38 -14.30 -10.36
CA VAL A 242 -2.87 -13.17 -11.14
C VAL A 242 -2.87 -11.92 -10.26
N LEU A 243 -1.75 -11.66 -9.59
CA LEU A 243 -1.53 -10.49 -8.72
C LEU A 243 -1.71 -9.14 -9.43
N SER A 244 -1.70 -9.15 -10.76
CA SER A 244 -1.90 -7.99 -11.62
C SER A 244 -3.31 -7.84 -12.17
N TYR A 245 -4.22 -8.79 -11.90
CA TYR A 245 -5.59 -8.72 -12.41
C TYR A 245 -6.31 -7.54 -11.80
N SER A 246 -6.81 -6.64 -12.65
CA SER A 246 -7.58 -5.47 -12.23
C SER A 246 -8.90 -5.44 -12.99
N GLY A 247 -9.97 -5.16 -12.27
CA GLY A 247 -11.32 -4.98 -12.83
C GLY A 247 -11.92 -3.65 -12.44
N ASP A 248 -13.02 -3.30 -13.11
CA ASP A 248 -13.79 -2.06 -12.88
C ASP A 248 -14.30 -1.90 -11.45
N ASP A 249 -14.41 -3.00 -10.70
CA ASP A 249 -14.88 -3.03 -9.32
C ASP A 249 -13.72 -3.04 -8.30
N GLY A 250 -12.47 -3.13 -8.76
CA GLY A 250 -11.29 -2.99 -7.90
C GLY A 250 -11.17 -1.58 -7.35
N ARG A 251 -11.00 -1.44 -6.03
CA ARG A 251 -10.76 -0.16 -5.35
C ARG A 251 -9.62 -0.28 -4.38
N VAL A 252 -8.76 0.74 -4.36
CA VAL A 252 -7.88 1.00 -3.23
C VAL A 252 -8.69 1.73 -2.16
N VAL A 253 -8.77 1.14 -0.97
CA VAL A 253 -9.43 1.74 0.19
C VAL A 253 -8.38 2.34 1.10
N LEU A 254 -8.57 3.61 1.43
CA LEU A 254 -7.72 4.34 2.36
C LEU A 254 -8.35 4.32 3.75
N ALA A 255 -7.52 4.22 4.76
CA ALA A 255 -7.91 4.37 6.16
C ALA A 255 -7.09 5.48 6.81
N LYS A 256 -7.66 6.15 7.80
CA LYS A 256 -6.88 7.03 8.67
C LYS A 256 -5.94 6.21 9.56
N PRO A 257 -4.77 6.72 9.95
CA PRO A 257 -4.09 6.29 11.15
C PRO A 257 -5.08 6.39 12.30
N ARG A 258 -5.26 5.31 13.05
CA ARG A 258 -5.92 5.45 14.35
C ARG A 258 -5.06 6.45 15.13
N SER A 259 -5.67 7.55 15.56
CA SER A 259 -5.01 8.57 16.37
C SER A 259 -4.18 7.87 17.45
N GLY A 260 -2.89 8.18 17.52
CA GLY A 260 -2.05 7.81 18.65
C GLY A 260 -2.50 8.53 19.91
#